data_AF-A0A401LUC6-F1
#
_entry.id   AF-A0A401LUC6-F1
#
_cell.length_a   1.000
_cell.length_b   1.000
_cell.length_c   1.000
_cell.angle_alpha   90.00
_cell.angle_beta   90.00
_cell.angle_gamma   90.00
#
_symmetry.space_group_name_H-M   'P 1'
#
loop_
_entity.id
_entity.type
_entity.pdbx_description
1 polymer ?
#
loop_
_entity_poly.entity_id
_entity_poly.type
_entity_poly.pdbx_seq_one_letter_code
_entity_poly.pdbx_strand_id
1 'polypeptide(L)' 'MEEFTYEQIRAKALKQGIKDNKVHIGLWANFNNYLKTRRKKNGKVTTYYISLQKLAY' A
#
# COMPACT_ATOMS: atom_id res chain seq x y z
N MET A 1 -12.22 -0.59 6.62
CA MET A 1 -11.14 -0.61 5.60
C MET A 1 -10.47 0.75 5.59
N GLU A 2 -9.17 0.79 5.88
CA GLU A 2 -8.40 2.03 5.83
C GLU A 2 -7.70 2.15 4.48
N GLU A 3 -7.78 3.32 3.86
CA GLU A 3 -7.09 3.64 2.61
C GLU A 3 -5.78 4.36 2.91
N PHE A 4 -4.69 3.83 2.39
CA PHE A 4 -3.35 4.37 2.52
C PHE A 4 -2.82 4.87 1.17
N THR A 5 -2.11 5.99 1.20
CA THR A 5 -1.38 6.46 0.03
C THR A 5 -0.09 5.66 -0.15
N TYR A 6 0.49 5.72 -1.36
CA TYR A 6 1.79 5.10 -1.61
C TYR A 6 2.88 5.61 -0.64
N GLU A 7 2.86 6.90 -0.28
CA GLU A 7 3.83 7.49 0.64
C GLU A 7 3.71 6.91 2.05
N GLN A 8 2.48 6.67 2.53
CA GLN A 8 2.25 6.05 3.83
C GLN A 8 2.71 4.59 3.85
N ILE A 9 2.42 3.82 2.80
CA ILE A 9 2.90 2.44 2.64
C ILE A 9 4.43 2.41 2.55
N ARG A 10 5.03 3.34 1.81
CA ARG A 10 6.48 3.50 1.71
C ARG A 10 7.09 3.75 3.09
N ALA A 11 6.58 4.72 3.86
CA ALA A 11 7.10 5.00 5.20
C ALA A 11 7.03 3.78 6.13
N LYS A 12 5.92 3.02 6.09
CA LYS A 12 5.77 1.78 6.87
C LYS A 12 6.77 0.69 6.45
N ALA A 13 6.93 0.48 5.14
CA ALA A 13 7.88 -0.49 4.59
C ALA A 13 9.33 -0.14 4.94
N LEU A 14 9.70 1.14 4.79
CA LEU A 14 11.03 1.66 5.15
C LEU A 14 11.33 1.47 6.64
N LYS A 15 10.32 1.68 7.52
CA LYS A 15 10.45 1.43 8.97
C LYS A 15 10.75 -0.04 9.29
N GLN A 16 10.34 -0.97 8.43
CA GLN A 16 10.66 -2.40 8.56
C GLN A 16 11.97 -2.80 7.85
N GLY A 17 12.74 -1.85 7.32
CA GLY A 17 14.01 -2.12 6.64
C GLY A 17 13.87 -2.57 5.18
N ILE A 18 12.68 -2.44 4.58
CA ILE A 18 12.50 -2.70 3.15
C ILE A 18 13.23 -1.59 2.35
N LYS A 19 13.92 -1.97 1.27
CA LYS A 19 14.58 -1.00 0.39
C LYS A 19 13.58 -0.08 -0.28
N ASP A 20 13.97 1.19 -0.48
CA ASP A 20 13.15 2.19 -1.17
C ASP A 20 13.03 1.93 -2.68
N ASN A 21 12.21 0.95 -3.04
CA ASN A 21 11.96 0.59 -4.42
C ASN A 21 10.49 0.21 -4.55
N LYS A 22 9.82 0.77 -5.58
CA LYS A 22 8.41 0.51 -5.89
C LYS A 22 8.05 -0.97 -5.95
N VAL A 23 8.97 -1.83 -6.44
CA VAL A 23 8.76 -3.28 -6.48
C VAL A 23 8.74 -3.87 -5.07
N HIS A 24 9.77 -3.58 -4.27
CA HIS A 24 9.89 -4.10 -2.90
C HIS A 24 8.77 -3.60 -1.99
N ILE A 25 8.41 -2.32 -2.10
CA ILE A 25 7.29 -1.72 -1.36
C ILE A 25 5.96 -2.36 -1.79
N GLY A 26 5.78 -2.64 -3.09
CA GLY A 26 4.60 -3.35 -3.60
C GLY A 26 4.49 -4.78 -3.09
N LEU A 27 5.61 -5.51 -3.04
CA LEU A 27 5.68 -6.86 -2.46
C LEU A 27 5.35 -6.82 -0.97
N TRP A 28 5.98 -5.92 -0.21
CA TRP A 28 5.71 -5.74 1.21
C TRP A 28 4.22 -5.43 1.47
N ALA A 29 3.62 -4.57 0.67
CA ALA A 29 2.20 -4.24 0.77
C ALA A 29 1.32 -5.49 0.57
N ASN A 30 1.63 -6.31 -0.43
CA ASN A 30 0.90 -7.57 -0.69
C ASN A 30 1.04 -8.55 0.49
N PHE A 31 2.25 -8.72 1.02
CA PHE A 31 2.50 -9.56 2.21
C PHE A 31 1.75 -9.10 3.46
N ASN A 32 1.49 -7.80 3.59
CA ASN A 32 0.76 -7.22 4.71
C ASN A 32 -0.75 -7.09 4.45
N ASN A 33 -1.29 -7.79 3.44
CA ASN A 33 -2.70 -7.75 3.04
C ASN A 33 -3.21 -6.35 2.64
N TYR A 34 -2.34 -5.52 2.07
CA TYR A 34 -2.77 -4.28 1.43
C TYR A 34 -3.16 -4.55 -0.02
N LEU A 35 -4.43 -4.35 -0.33
CA LEU A 35 -4.97 -4.42 -1.68
C LEU A 35 -4.59 -3.15 -2.45
N LYS A 36 -3.88 -3.30 -3.55
CA LYS A 36 -3.55 -2.18 -4.45
C LYS A 36 -4.77 -1.85 -5.32
N THR A 37 -5.25 -0.61 -5.23
CA THR A 37 -6.32 -0.09 -6.08
C THR A 37 -5.84 1.13 -6.86
N ARG A 38 -6.28 1.26 -8.11
CA ARG A 38 -6.04 2.46 -8.93
C ARG A 38 -7.37 3.14 -9.14
N ARG A 39 -7.48 4.39 -8.69
CA ARG A 39 -8.67 5.21 -8.89
C ARG A 39 -8.33 6.41 -9.76
N LYS A 40 -9.21 6.73 -10.70
CA LYS A 40 -9.11 7.93 -11.51
C LYS A 40 -9.96 9.02 -10.83
N LYS A 41 -9.32 10.11 -10.40
CA LYS A 41 -10.00 11.29 -9.84
C LYS A 41 -9.52 12.52 -10.59
N ASN A 42 -10.45 13.32 -11.13
CA ASN A 42 -10.16 14.51 -11.94
C ASN A 42 -9.14 14.25 -13.06
N GLY A 43 -9.30 13.16 -13.81
CA GLY A 43 -8.41 12.81 -14.92
C GLY A 43 -7.06 12.19 -14.53
N LYS A 44 -6.63 12.30 -13.26
CA LYS A 44 -5.38 11.70 -12.75
C LYS A 44 -5.64 10.32 -12.14
N VAL A 45 -4.80 9.35 -12.50
CA VAL A 45 -4.80 8.01 -11.91
C VAL A 45 -3.90 8.01 -10.69
N THR A 46 -4.49 7.81 -9.51
CA THR A 46 -3.76 7.70 -8.26
C THR A 46 -3.84 6.25 -7.76
N THR A 47 -2.71 5.75 -7.27
CA THR A 47 -2.62 4.41 -6.67
C THR A 47 -2.82 4.53 -5.17
N TYR A 48 -3.81 3.81 -4.65
CA TYR A 48 -4.12 3.69 -3.23
C TYR A 48 -3.95 2.24 -2.79
N TYR A 49 -3.75 2.05 -1.49
CA TYR A 49 -3.59 0.75 -0.87
C TYR A 49 -4.66 0.61 0.22
N ILE A 50 -5.51 -0.39 0.12
CA ILE A 50 -6.58 -0.63 1.10
C ILE A 50 -6.09 -1.72 2.05
N SER A 51 -6.03 -1.42 3.34
CA SER A 51 -5.77 -2.45 4.36
C SER A 51 -6.98 -3.37 4.45
N LEU A 52 -6.81 -4.61 4.02
CA LEU A 52 -7.71 -5.69 4.38
C LEU A 52 -7.38 -6.01 5.84
N GLN A 53 -8.21 -5.53 6.77
CA GLN A 53 -8.07 -5.90 8.18
C GLN A 53 -7.95 -7.42 8.24
N LYS A 54 -6.95 -7.91 8.98
CA LYS A 54 -6.91 -9.33 9.35
C LYS A 54 -8.27 -9.62 9.98
N LEU A 55 -9.10 -10.42 9.30
CA LEU A 55 -10.13 -11.17 9.98
C LEU A 55 -9.36 -12.06 10.97
N ALA A 56 -9.15 -11.54 12.17
CA ALA A 56 -8.75 -12.35 13.30
C ALA A 56 -9.98 -13.22 13.58
N TYR A 57 -9.88 -14.48 13.17
CA TYR A 57 -10.80 -15.53 13.57
C TYR A 57 -10.32 -16.12 14.89
#